data_AF-A0A9D5T0N4-F1
#
_entry.id   AF-A0A9D5T0N4-F1
#
_cell.length_a   1.000
_cell.length_b   1.000
_cell.length_c   1.000
_cell.angle_alpha   90.00
_cell.angle_beta   90.00
_cell.angle_gamma   90.00
#
_symmetry.space_group_name_H-M   'P 1'
#
loop_
_entity.id
_entity.type
_entity.pdbx_description
1 polymer ?
#
loop_
_entity_poly.entity_id
_entity_poly.type
_entity_poly.pdbx_seq_one_letter_code
_entity_poly.pdbx_strand_id
1 'polypeptide(L)'
;MIMTLGEKLSKLRKEYNYTQEQLANILGVSRQSISKWESNNAYPETDKLVKMGKLFECSMDYLLNEDISEKQGLKPTEKKDFWDNLKLQIHERKSEKMIFGMPLYHIGRNANGFFAIGLKARGVFSFGLMSQGIFSVGLLSLGVISIGLLSLGLISAGVFSAGLLAVGSIALGLFAAGAISVGLISFGALSVGYFSTGALAIGKYAAVGDHAHAMIAIGQTVADGSVYSHIGDVTTANMPKVVEWLDGNVPSWLGWAKEIFKSYIQ
;
A
#
# COMPACT_ATOMS: atom_id res chain seq x y z
N MET A 1 -34.03 13.25 40.95
CA MET A 1 -33.04 13.97 41.77
C MET A 1 -32.57 15.15 40.96
N ILE A 2 -32.78 16.36 41.45
CA ILE A 2 -32.29 17.60 40.84
C ILE A 2 -30.80 17.70 41.19
N MET A 3 -29.93 17.92 40.20
CA MET A 3 -28.48 18.09 40.42
C MET A 3 -28.02 19.44 39.90
N THR A 4 -27.44 20.24 40.79
CA THR A 4 -26.91 21.57 40.46
C THR A 4 -25.63 21.49 39.60
N LEU A 5 -25.28 22.59 38.92
CA LEU A 5 -24.04 22.68 38.13
C LEU A 5 -22.80 22.35 38.98
N GLY A 6 -22.72 22.85 40.21
CA GLY A 6 -21.59 22.62 41.11
C GLY A 6 -21.43 21.14 41.48
N GLU A 7 -22.55 20.45 41.74
CA GLU A 7 -22.56 19.01 42.02
C GLU A 7 -22.13 18.18 40.81
N LYS A 8 -22.61 18.54 39.61
CA LYS A 8 -22.20 17.89 38.35
C LYS A 8 -20.72 18.09 38.06
N LEU A 9 -20.21 19.30 38.25
CA LEU A 9 -18.80 19.60 38.07
C LEU A 9 -17.93 18.84 39.08
N SER A 10 -18.33 18.79 40.35
CA SER A 10 -17.63 18.02 41.40
C SER A 10 -17.62 16.52 41.11
N LYS A 11 -18.75 15.98 40.61
CA LYS A 11 -18.88 14.58 40.19
C LYS A 11 -17.95 14.27 39.01
N LEU A 12 -18.01 15.04 37.94
CA LEU A 12 -17.15 14.89 36.75
C LEU A 12 -15.66 15.01 37.11
N ARG A 13 -15.31 15.97 37.96
CA ARG A 13 -13.92 16.14 38.42
C ARG A 13 -13.41 14.89 39.13
N LYS A 14 -14.22 14.29 40.01
CA LYS A 14 -13.87 13.06 40.72
C LYS A 14 -13.82 11.85 39.80
N GLU A 15 -14.74 11.73 38.85
CA GLU A 15 -14.77 10.66 37.84
C GLU A 15 -13.50 10.63 37.00
N TYR A 16 -12.98 11.81 36.62
CA TYR A 16 -11.74 11.96 35.86
C TYR A 16 -10.49 12.10 36.75
N ASN A 17 -10.60 11.86 38.06
CA ASN A 17 -9.49 11.89 39.02
C ASN A 17 -8.68 13.21 39.06
N TYR A 18 -9.33 14.36 38.89
CA TYR A 18 -8.67 15.66 38.98
C TYR A 18 -8.79 16.27 40.37
N THR A 19 -7.74 16.94 40.84
CA THR A 19 -7.83 17.88 41.97
C THR A 19 -8.44 19.21 41.51
N GLN A 20 -8.97 20.02 42.43
CA GLN A 20 -9.48 21.36 42.08
C GLN A 20 -8.40 22.23 41.44
N GLU A 21 -7.15 22.07 41.87
CA GLU A 21 -6.00 22.79 41.33
C GLU A 21 -5.64 22.34 39.91
N GLN A 22 -5.66 21.03 39.65
CA GLN A 22 -5.44 20.48 38.30
C GLN A 22 -6.53 20.93 37.33
N LEU A 23 -7.80 20.87 37.73
CA LEU A 23 -8.91 21.35 36.90
C LEU A 23 -8.80 22.86 36.64
N ALA A 24 -8.40 23.64 37.65
CA ALA A 24 -8.16 25.07 37.50
C ALA A 24 -7.08 25.37 36.45
N ASN A 25 -5.97 24.63 36.50
CA ASN A 25 -4.88 24.75 35.52
C ASN A 25 -5.35 24.39 34.09
N ILE A 26 -6.12 23.32 33.92
CA ILE A 26 -6.65 22.89 32.61
C ILE A 26 -7.61 23.95 32.03
N LEU A 27 -8.45 24.55 32.87
CA LEU A 27 -9.42 25.56 32.43
C LEU A 27 -8.83 26.98 32.36
N GLY A 28 -7.59 27.17 32.82
CA GLY A 28 -6.90 28.46 32.88
C GLY A 28 -7.62 29.44 33.79
N VAL A 29 -7.97 28.99 35.01
CA VAL A 29 -8.59 29.79 36.07
C VAL A 29 -7.90 29.52 37.41
N SER A 30 -8.20 30.30 38.45
CA SER A 30 -7.67 30.06 39.79
C SER A 30 -8.40 28.91 40.49
N ARG A 31 -7.73 28.24 41.43
CA ARG A 31 -8.34 27.20 42.26
C ARG A 31 -9.58 27.71 43.01
N GLN A 32 -9.57 28.98 43.43
CA GLN A 32 -10.71 29.61 44.11
C GLN A 32 -11.95 29.66 43.20
N SER A 33 -11.79 29.87 41.89
CA SER A 33 -12.91 29.87 40.94
C SER A 33 -13.58 28.49 40.86
N ILE A 34 -12.79 27.41 40.76
CA ILE A 34 -13.33 26.03 40.77
C ILE A 34 -14.09 25.75 42.07
N SER A 35 -13.54 26.13 43.22
CA SER A 35 -14.20 25.95 44.51
C SER A 35 -15.55 26.69 44.60
N LYS A 36 -15.60 27.93 44.10
CA LYS A 36 -16.84 28.72 44.04
C LYS A 36 -17.89 28.10 43.12
N TRP A 37 -17.49 27.55 41.98
CA TRP A 37 -18.39 26.86 41.05
C TRP A 37 -18.94 25.56 41.64
N GLU A 38 -18.09 24.74 42.26
CA GLU A 38 -18.51 23.50 42.93
C GLU A 38 -19.45 23.75 44.11
N SER A 39 -19.37 24.93 44.72
CA SER A 39 -20.21 25.34 45.84
C SER A 39 -21.44 26.16 45.42
N ASN A 40 -21.72 26.27 44.11
CA ASN A 40 -22.81 27.08 43.54
C ASN A 40 -22.79 28.58 43.92
N ASN A 41 -21.65 29.10 44.37
CA ASN A 41 -21.49 30.51 44.78
C ASN A 41 -21.17 31.44 43.60
N ALA A 42 -20.81 30.89 42.45
CA ALA A 42 -20.58 31.60 41.20
C ALA A 42 -20.83 30.66 40.02
N TYR A 43 -21.07 31.23 38.85
CA TYR A 43 -21.19 30.48 37.60
C TYR A 43 -19.92 30.59 36.75
N PRO A 44 -19.54 29.54 36.01
CA PRO A 44 -18.46 29.62 35.03
C PRO A 44 -18.84 30.51 33.85
N GLU A 45 -17.84 31.18 33.28
CA GLU A 45 -17.99 31.94 32.02
C GLU A 45 -18.25 31.00 30.82
N THR A 46 -18.84 31.53 29.76
CA THR A 46 -19.23 30.74 28.57
C THR A 46 -18.05 30.01 27.93
N ASP A 47 -16.85 30.62 27.89
CA ASP A 47 -15.64 29.98 27.35
C ASP A 47 -15.21 28.77 28.21
N LYS A 48 -15.37 28.87 29.54
CA LYS A 48 -15.07 27.79 30.48
C LYS A 48 -16.08 26.66 30.37
N LEU A 49 -17.37 26.98 30.19
CA LEU A 49 -18.41 25.97 29.94
C LEU A 49 -18.12 25.19 28.65
N VAL A 50 -17.70 25.85 27.57
CA VAL A 50 -17.31 25.18 26.33
C VAL A 50 -16.08 24.28 26.54
N LYS A 51 -15.08 24.75 27.29
CA LYS A 51 -13.88 23.96 27.62
C LYS A 51 -14.21 22.74 28.48
N MET A 52 -15.08 22.90 29.48
CA MET A 52 -15.57 21.79 30.31
C MET A 52 -16.34 20.77 29.49
N GLY A 53 -17.22 21.21 28.57
CA GLY A 53 -17.95 20.32 27.68
C GLY A 53 -17.02 19.44 26.83
N LYS A 54 -15.94 20.03 26.31
CA LYS A 54 -14.90 19.29 25.58
C LYS A 54 -14.08 18.36 26.49
N LEU A 55 -13.68 18.82 27.67
CA LEU A 55 -12.84 18.06 28.60
C LEU A 55 -13.57 16.83 29.15
N PHE A 56 -14.84 16.99 29.50
CA PHE A 56 -15.66 15.94 30.12
C PHE A 56 -16.57 15.22 29.13
N GLU A 57 -16.43 15.50 27.83
CA GLU A 57 -17.22 14.92 26.73
C GLU A 57 -18.74 15.01 26.94
N CYS A 58 -19.23 16.14 27.46
CA CYS A 58 -20.64 16.35 27.78
C CYS A 58 -21.21 17.60 27.08
N SER A 59 -22.53 17.61 26.89
CA SER A 59 -23.22 18.79 26.39
C SER A 59 -23.25 19.90 27.44
N MET A 60 -23.26 21.16 27.00
CA MET A 60 -23.47 22.31 27.89
C MET A 60 -24.84 22.24 28.58
N ASP A 61 -25.82 21.66 27.87
CA ASP A 61 -27.16 21.40 28.37
C ASP A 61 -27.15 20.47 29.59
N TYR A 62 -26.33 19.41 29.58
CA TYR A 62 -26.10 18.56 30.74
C TYR A 62 -25.51 19.34 31.92
N LEU A 63 -24.55 20.25 31.67
CA LEU A 63 -23.90 21.01 32.74
C LEU A 63 -24.85 22.02 33.41
N LEU A 64 -25.77 22.62 32.65
CA LEU A 64 -26.63 23.72 33.11
C LEU A 64 -28.04 23.29 33.56
N ASN A 65 -28.64 22.26 32.95
CA ASN A 65 -30.03 21.88 33.25
C ASN A 65 -30.12 20.93 34.43
N GLU A 66 -30.71 21.36 35.55
CA GLU A 66 -30.73 20.59 36.79
C GLU A 66 -31.60 19.32 36.73
N ASP A 67 -32.53 19.26 35.77
CA ASP A 67 -33.41 18.12 35.52
C ASP A 67 -32.70 16.94 34.83
N ILE A 68 -31.53 17.19 34.23
CA ILE A 68 -30.76 16.18 33.48
C ILE A 68 -29.74 15.54 34.43
N SER A 69 -30.03 14.33 34.91
CA SER A 69 -29.14 13.59 35.82
C SER A 69 -28.16 12.66 35.09
N GLU A 70 -28.44 12.33 33.83
CA GLU A 70 -27.62 11.42 33.02
C GLU A 70 -26.72 12.18 32.04
N LYS A 71 -25.44 11.78 32.01
CA LYS A 71 -24.44 12.33 31.08
C LYS A 71 -24.81 11.91 29.66
N GLN A 72 -25.54 12.74 28.93
CA GLN A 72 -25.66 12.59 27.49
C GLN A 72 -24.31 12.97 26.88
N GLY A 73 -23.54 11.97 26.46
CA GLY A 73 -22.27 12.19 25.78
C GLY A 73 -22.47 13.08 24.57
N LEU A 74 -21.48 13.92 24.25
CA LEU A 74 -21.44 14.59 22.96
C LEU A 74 -21.62 13.54 21.87
N LYS A 75 -22.68 13.64 21.04
CA LYS A 75 -22.72 12.88 19.80
C LYS A 75 -21.40 13.20 19.08
N PRO A 76 -20.59 12.21 18.68
CA PRO A 76 -19.36 12.49 17.97
C PRO A 76 -19.70 13.42 16.82
N THR A 77 -19.20 14.66 16.85
CA THR A 77 -19.14 15.45 15.64
C THR A 77 -18.19 14.67 14.74
N GLU A 78 -18.77 13.91 13.82
CA GLU A 78 -18.04 13.18 12.79
C GLU A 78 -17.02 14.16 12.22
N LYS A 79 -15.73 13.96 12.54
CA LYS A 79 -14.67 14.47 11.68
C LYS A 79 -14.97 13.85 10.33
N LYS A 80 -15.60 14.59 9.42
CA LYS A 80 -15.75 14.15 8.04
C LYS A 80 -14.35 13.82 7.57
N ASP A 81 -14.10 12.54 7.35
CA ASP A 81 -12.80 12.07 6.92
C ASP A 81 -12.45 12.77 5.61
N PHE A 82 -11.16 12.96 5.31
CA PHE A 82 -10.71 13.44 4.01
C PHE A 82 -11.43 12.70 2.85
N TRP A 83 -11.68 11.41 3.06
CA TRP A 83 -12.45 10.55 2.17
C TRP A 83 -13.93 10.94 1.99
N ASP A 84 -14.57 11.55 2.99
CA ASP A 84 -15.96 12.03 2.92
C ASP A 84 -16.10 13.29 2.06
N ASN A 85 -15.08 14.15 2.02
CA ASN A 85 -15.05 15.28 1.09
C ASN A 85 -14.81 14.81 -0.36
N LEU A 86 -13.96 13.80 -0.55
CA LEU A 86 -13.74 13.20 -1.88
C LEU A 86 -14.99 12.47 -2.39
N LYS A 87 -15.82 11.90 -1.50
CA LYS A 87 -17.09 11.22 -1.83
C LYS A 87 -18.08 12.12 -2.60
N LEU A 88 -18.03 13.44 -2.43
CA LEU A 88 -19.00 14.37 -3.01
C LEU A 88 -18.63 14.89 -4.40
N GLN A 89 -17.40 14.66 -4.90
CA GLN A 89 -16.93 15.28 -6.14
C GLN A 89 -17.06 14.41 -7.41
N ILE A 90 -17.21 13.09 -7.29
CA ILE A 90 -17.28 12.21 -8.48
C ILE A 90 -18.74 12.00 -8.89
N HIS A 91 -19.19 12.69 -9.94
CA HIS A 91 -20.48 12.39 -10.58
C HIS A 91 -20.38 11.07 -11.35
N GLU A 92 -21.27 10.13 -11.02
CA GLU A 92 -21.38 8.88 -11.74
C GLU A 92 -21.97 9.11 -13.15
N ARG A 93 -21.29 8.60 -14.18
CA ARG A 93 -21.74 8.65 -15.57
C ARG A 93 -21.63 7.26 -16.17
N LYS A 94 -22.72 6.76 -16.73
CA LYS A 94 -22.80 5.42 -17.31
C LYS A 94 -23.46 5.49 -18.69
N SER A 95 -22.93 4.74 -19.64
CA SER A 95 -23.53 4.61 -20.97
C SER A 95 -24.78 3.73 -20.94
N GLU A 96 -25.78 4.09 -21.75
CA GLU A 96 -26.94 3.24 -22.01
C GLU A 96 -26.62 2.08 -22.95
N LYS A 97 -25.62 2.24 -23.84
CA LYS A 97 -25.18 1.16 -24.74
C LYS A 97 -24.50 0.07 -23.94
N MET A 98 -24.93 -1.17 -24.16
CA MET A 98 -24.36 -2.36 -23.53
C MET A 98 -23.56 -3.19 -24.52
N ILE A 99 -22.40 -3.69 -24.10
CA ILE A 99 -21.56 -4.65 -24.83
C ILE A 99 -21.30 -5.81 -23.87
N PHE A 100 -21.55 -7.06 -24.27
CA PHE A 100 -21.40 -8.25 -23.41
C PHE A 100 -22.12 -8.13 -22.04
N GLY A 101 -23.27 -7.45 -21.99
CA GLY A 101 -24.04 -7.27 -20.75
C GLY A 101 -23.47 -6.23 -19.76
N MET A 102 -22.44 -5.48 -20.16
CA MET A 102 -21.85 -4.37 -19.38
C MET A 102 -21.98 -3.04 -20.15
N PRO A 103 -22.07 -1.88 -19.47
CA PRO A 103 -22.13 -0.59 -20.15
C PRO A 103 -20.85 -0.33 -20.94
N LEU A 104 -20.96 0.33 -22.11
CA LEU A 104 -19.81 0.68 -22.95
C LEU A 104 -18.77 1.48 -22.16
N TYR A 105 -19.19 2.50 -21.42
CA TYR A 105 -18.35 3.21 -20.47
C TYR A 105 -19.07 3.43 -19.15
N HIS A 106 -18.29 3.44 -18.07
CA HIS A 106 -18.76 3.78 -16.73
C HIS A 106 -17.65 4.57 -16.02
N ILE A 107 -17.95 5.81 -15.63
CA ILE A 107 -17.09 6.67 -14.83
C ILE A 107 -17.76 6.83 -13.47
N GLY A 108 -17.07 6.48 -12.39
CA GLY A 108 -17.67 6.53 -11.07
C GLY A 108 -16.74 5.94 -10.02
N ARG A 109 -17.16 5.95 -8.76
CA ARG A 109 -16.31 5.40 -7.68
C ARG A 109 -16.13 3.89 -7.79
N ASN A 110 -17.18 3.18 -8.19
CA ASN A 110 -17.19 1.72 -8.38
C ASN A 110 -17.65 1.41 -9.82
N ALA A 111 -16.83 1.83 -10.77
CA ALA A 111 -17.12 1.75 -12.19
C ALA A 111 -17.00 0.30 -12.69
N ASN A 112 -18.06 -0.18 -13.36
CA ASN A 112 -18.09 -1.46 -14.07
C ASN A 112 -18.54 -1.23 -15.50
N GLY A 113 -17.75 -1.61 -16.51
CA GLY A 113 -18.05 -1.38 -17.92
C GLY A 113 -16.96 -1.90 -18.86
N PHE A 114 -17.16 -1.80 -20.17
CA PHE A 114 -16.10 -2.14 -21.13
C PHE A 114 -14.91 -1.20 -20.97
N PHE A 115 -15.18 0.11 -20.89
CA PHE A 115 -14.27 1.14 -20.38
C PHE A 115 -14.71 1.60 -18.98
N ALA A 116 -13.93 1.28 -17.95
CA ALA A 116 -14.22 1.64 -16.57
C ALA A 116 -13.19 2.64 -16.03
N ILE A 117 -13.63 3.80 -15.54
CA ILE A 117 -12.74 4.81 -14.94
C ILE A 117 -13.24 5.14 -13.54
N GLY A 118 -12.41 4.96 -12.52
CA GLY A 118 -12.89 5.14 -11.15
C GLY A 118 -11.88 4.89 -10.04
N LEU A 119 -12.32 5.07 -8.79
CA LEU A 119 -11.51 4.65 -7.64
C LEU A 119 -11.36 3.12 -7.62
N LYS A 120 -12.45 2.41 -7.91
CA LYS A 120 -12.52 0.97 -8.12
C LYS A 120 -13.13 0.74 -9.51
N ALA A 121 -12.32 0.29 -10.46
CA ALA A 121 -12.70 0.12 -11.85
C ALA A 121 -12.61 -1.36 -12.25
N ARG A 122 -13.69 -1.94 -12.79
CA ARG A 122 -13.71 -3.30 -13.33
C ARG A 122 -14.19 -3.29 -14.77
N GLY A 123 -13.41 -3.86 -15.68
CA GLY A 123 -13.76 -3.80 -17.09
C GLY A 123 -12.83 -4.56 -18.02
N VAL A 124 -13.01 -4.37 -19.32
CA VAL A 124 -12.01 -4.82 -20.30
C VAL A 124 -10.82 -3.88 -20.27
N PHE A 125 -11.09 -2.58 -20.33
CA PHE A 125 -10.13 -1.49 -20.11
C PHE A 125 -10.51 -0.77 -18.81
N SER A 126 -9.68 -0.92 -17.76
CA SER A 126 -9.94 -0.34 -16.45
C SER A 126 -8.84 0.63 -16.03
N PHE A 127 -9.24 1.84 -15.64
CA PHE A 127 -8.36 2.90 -15.15
C PHE A 127 -8.79 3.33 -13.75
N GLY A 128 -7.89 3.25 -12.77
CA GLY A 128 -8.30 3.63 -11.42
C GLY A 128 -7.27 3.46 -10.32
N LEU A 129 -7.64 3.76 -9.08
CA LEU A 129 -6.78 3.43 -7.94
C LEU A 129 -6.69 1.92 -7.76
N MET A 130 -7.85 1.24 -7.76
CA MET A 130 -7.99 -0.22 -7.81
C MET A 130 -8.59 -0.60 -9.14
N SER A 131 -7.81 -1.21 -10.01
CA SER A 131 -8.21 -1.54 -11.38
C SER A 131 -8.14 -3.06 -11.59
N GLN A 132 -9.21 -3.63 -12.18
CA GLN A 132 -9.29 -5.05 -12.51
C GLN A 132 -9.85 -5.23 -13.92
N GLY A 133 -9.07 -5.81 -14.82
CA GLY A 133 -9.53 -6.00 -16.20
C GLY A 133 -8.62 -6.81 -17.09
N ILE A 134 -8.87 -6.79 -18.40
CA ILE A 134 -7.93 -7.38 -19.37
C ILE A 134 -6.72 -6.45 -19.51
N PHE A 135 -6.99 -5.17 -19.78
CA PHE A 135 -6.02 -4.09 -19.73
C PHE A 135 -6.33 -3.20 -18.53
N SER A 136 -5.38 -3.11 -17.60
CA SER A 136 -5.59 -2.48 -16.30
C SER A 136 -4.48 -1.49 -15.97
N VAL A 137 -4.85 -0.26 -15.65
CA VAL A 137 -3.91 0.80 -15.24
C VAL A 137 -4.35 1.38 -13.92
N GLY A 138 -3.48 1.32 -12.91
CA GLY A 138 -3.82 1.87 -11.61
C GLY A 138 -2.74 1.78 -10.54
N LEU A 139 -3.03 2.25 -9.33
CA LEU A 139 -2.09 2.06 -8.21
C LEU A 139 -2.01 0.57 -7.83
N LEU A 140 -3.17 -0.07 -7.66
CA LEU A 140 -3.36 -1.51 -7.55
C LEU A 140 -3.98 -2.00 -8.86
N SER A 141 -3.22 -2.75 -9.66
CA SER A 141 -3.65 -3.18 -10.99
C SER A 141 -3.62 -4.69 -11.12
N LEU A 142 -4.76 -5.28 -11.47
CA LEU A 142 -4.92 -6.71 -11.71
C LEU A 142 -5.46 -6.95 -13.13
N GLY A 143 -4.71 -7.65 -13.97
CA GLY A 143 -5.22 -7.96 -15.31
C GLY A 143 -4.37 -8.89 -16.14
N VAL A 144 -4.69 -9.03 -17.43
CA VAL A 144 -3.80 -9.76 -18.36
C VAL A 144 -2.60 -8.88 -18.69
N ILE A 145 -2.85 -7.61 -19.02
CA ILE A 145 -1.86 -6.55 -19.17
C ILE A 145 -2.12 -5.55 -18.05
N SER A 146 -1.17 -5.41 -17.12
CA SER A 146 -1.33 -4.56 -15.93
C SER A 146 -0.17 -3.59 -15.77
N ILE A 147 -0.50 -2.31 -15.61
CA ILE A 147 0.46 -1.24 -15.32
C ILE A 147 0.06 -0.61 -13.98
N GLY A 148 1.00 -0.52 -13.04
CA GLY A 148 0.69 0.10 -11.76
C GLY A 148 1.81 0.19 -10.76
N LEU A 149 1.52 0.65 -9.55
CA LEU A 149 2.51 0.62 -8.46
C LEU A 149 2.66 -0.82 -7.93
N LEU A 150 1.54 -1.46 -7.60
CA LEU A 150 1.42 -2.90 -7.37
C LEU A 150 0.68 -3.50 -8.55
N SER A 151 1.38 -4.26 -9.39
CA SER A 151 0.86 -4.78 -10.65
C SER A 151 0.93 -6.30 -10.70
N LEU A 152 -0.21 -6.96 -10.91
CA LEU A 152 -0.29 -8.42 -11.08
C LEU A 152 -0.96 -8.75 -12.41
N GLY A 153 -0.32 -9.57 -13.23
CA GLY A 153 -0.89 -9.96 -14.51
C GLY A 153 -0.05 -10.92 -15.33
N LEU A 154 -0.46 -11.22 -16.56
CA LEU A 154 0.39 -12.03 -17.46
C LEU A 154 1.57 -11.20 -17.96
N ILE A 155 1.30 -9.96 -18.37
CA ILE A 155 2.28 -8.93 -18.68
C ILE A 155 2.08 -7.81 -17.65
N SER A 156 3.03 -7.63 -16.74
CA SER A 156 2.93 -6.64 -15.67
C SER A 156 4.12 -5.68 -15.65
N ALA A 157 3.81 -4.39 -15.49
CA ALA A 157 4.79 -3.33 -15.31
C ALA A 157 4.47 -2.54 -14.04
N GLY A 158 5.46 -2.31 -13.17
CA GLY A 158 5.22 -1.51 -11.97
C GLY A 158 6.40 -1.31 -11.03
N VAL A 159 6.17 -0.75 -9.84
CA VAL A 159 7.20 -0.71 -8.80
C VAL A 159 7.38 -2.11 -8.23
N PHE A 160 6.27 -2.75 -7.86
CA PHE A 160 6.20 -4.18 -7.58
C PHE A 160 5.37 -4.82 -8.68
N SER A 161 5.97 -5.76 -9.41
CA SER A 161 5.34 -6.46 -10.53
C SER A 161 5.41 -7.96 -10.32
N ALA A 162 4.30 -8.64 -10.60
CA ALA A 162 4.23 -10.10 -10.62
C ALA A 162 3.54 -10.57 -11.91
N GLY A 163 4.14 -11.52 -12.63
CA GLY A 163 3.54 -12.03 -13.87
C GLY A 163 4.33 -13.04 -14.66
N LEU A 164 3.88 -13.37 -15.87
CA LEU A 164 4.68 -14.18 -16.80
C LEU A 164 5.83 -13.34 -17.34
N LEU A 165 5.53 -12.13 -17.83
CA LEU A 165 6.47 -11.06 -18.13
C LEU A 165 6.31 -9.97 -17.07
N ALA A 166 7.30 -9.80 -16.19
CA ALA A 166 7.26 -8.83 -15.11
C ALA A 166 8.40 -7.82 -15.24
N VAL A 167 8.07 -6.53 -15.30
CA VAL A 167 9.04 -5.43 -15.33
C VAL A 167 8.78 -4.49 -14.16
N GLY A 168 9.78 -4.25 -13.32
CA GLY A 168 9.60 -3.30 -12.23
C GLY A 168 10.80 -3.09 -11.33
N SER A 169 10.68 -2.28 -10.28
CA SER A 169 11.76 -2.17 -9.30
C SER A 169 11.97 -3.50 -8.57
N ILE A 170 10.87 -4.16 -8.20
CA ILE A 170 10.81 -5.51 -7.66
C ILE A 170 9.92 -6.33 -8.62
N ALA A 171 10.51 -7.33 -9.28
CA ALA A 171 9.85 -8.12 -10.32
C ALA A 171 9.86 -9.62 -9.99
N LEU A 172 8.69 -10.25 -10.04
CA LEU A 172 8.50 -11.68 -9.84
C LEU A 172 7.85 -12.28 -11.09
N GLY A 173 8.51 -13.20 -11.78
CA GLY A 173 7.88 -13.78 -12.96
C GLY A 173 8.61 -14.91 -13.65
N LEU A 174 8.06 -15.39 -14.77
CA LEU A 174 8.77 -16.36 -15.59
C LEU A 174 9.95 -15.66 -16.31
N PHE A 175 9.69 -14.48 -16.86
CA PHE A 175 10.69 -13.49 -17.23
C PHE A 175 10.54 -12.29 -16.30
N ALA A 176 11.58 -11.99 -15.52
CA ALA A 176 11.58 -10.89 -14.57
C ALA A 176 12.71 -9.92 -14.88
N ALA A 177 12.40 -8.63 -14.99
CA ALA A 177 13.37 -7.56 -15.18
C ALA A 177 13.17 -6.47 -14.12
N GLY A 178 14.20 -6.18 -13.32
CA GLY A 178 14.08 -5.18 -12.27
C GLY A 178 15.32 -4.91 -11.44
N ALA A 179 15.27 -3.99 -10.48
CA ALA A 179 16.38 -3.81 -9.55
C ALA A 179 16.58 -5.06 -8.68
N ILE A 180 15.46 -5.62 -8.20
CA ILE A 180 15.38 -6.93 -7.54
C ILE A 180 14.46 -7.81 -8.40
N SER A 181 14.96 -8.93 -8.90
CA SER A 181 14.22 -9.79 -9.82
C SER A 181 14.31 -11.26 -9.42
N VAL A 182 13.17 -11.95 -9.44
CA VAL A 182 13.09 -13.40 -9.21
C VAL A 182 12.31 -14.04 -10.35
N GLY A 183 12.92 -14.97 -11.07
CA GLY A 183 12.22 -15.66 -12.15
C GLY A 183 12.93 -16.85 -12.75
N LEU A 184 12.36 -17.44 -13.80
CA LEU A 184 13.07 -18.48 -14.55
C LEU A 184 14.23 -17.85 -15.32
N ILE A 185 13.94 -16.78 -16.06
CA ILE A 185 14.94 -15.89 -16.63
C ILE A 185 14.85 -14.54 -15.91
N SER A 186 15.93 -14.14 -15.26
CA SER A 186 15.94 -12.99 -14.35
C SER A 186 17.04 -12.00 -14.73
N PHE A 187 16.67 -10.72 -14.87
CA PHE A 187 17.56 -9.61 -15.22
C PHE A 187 17.45 -8.53 -14.14
N GLY A 188 18.55 -8.22 -13.45
CA GLY A 188 18.49 -7.17 -12.45
C GLY A 188 19.74 -6.95 -11.63
N ALA A 189 19.79 -5.89 -10.82
CA ALA A 189 20.95 -5.66 -9.95
C ALA A 189 21.11 -6.82 -8.94
N LEU A 190 20.02 -7.21 -8.28
CA LEU A 190 19.90 -8.45 -7.52
C LEU A 190 18.97 -9.38 -8.30
N SER A 191 19.51 -10.47 -8.86
CA SER A 191 18.73 -11.40 -9.68
C SER A 191 18.84 -12.82 -9.13
N VAL A 192 17.70 -13.49 -9.01
CA VAL A 192 17.60 -14.90 -8.64
C VAL A 192 16.80 -15.64 -9.71
N GLY A 193 17.33 -16.75 -10.23
CA GLY A 193 16.59 -17.53 -11.18
C GLY A 193 17.21 -18.84 -11.63
N TYR A 194 16.66 -19.42 -12.69
CA TYR A 194 17.29 -20.56 -13.35
C TYR A 194 18.45 -20.10 -14.22
N PHE A 195 18.19 -19.03 -14.97
CA PHE A 195 19.15 -18.23 -15.71
C PHE A 195 19.08 -16.81 -15.18
N SER A 196 20.19 -16.31 -14.64
CA SER A 196 20.22 -15.03 -13.95
C SER A 196 21.30 -14.13 -14.50
N THR A 197 21.02 -12.83 -14.65
CA THR A 197 22.05 -11.85 -14.97
C THR A 197 21.87 -10.56 -14.16
N GLY A 198 22.99 -10.06 -13.63
CA GLY A 198 22.93 -8.97 -12.68
C GLY A 198 24.25 -8.58 -12.03
N ALA A 199 24.24 -7.60 -11.13
CA ALA A 199 25.42 -7.32 -10.31
C ALA A 199 25.67 -8.46 -9.32
N LEU A 200 24.63 -8.87 -8.59
CA LEU A 200 24.58 -10.13 -7.85
C LEU A 200 23.60 -11.07 -8.54
N ALA A 201 24.13 -12.12 -9.17
CA ALA A 201 23.35 -13.08 -9.94
C ALA A 201 23.41 -14.46 -9.30
N ILE A 202 22.26 -14.99 -8.89
CA ILE A 202 22.11 -16.33 -8.31
C ILE A 202 21.28 -17.18 -9.26
N GLY A 203 21.94 -18.06 -9.99
CA GLY A 203 21.35 -18.95 -10.99
C GLY A 203 21.34 -20.40 -10.53
N LYS A 204 20.30 -21.17 -10.86
CA LYS A 204 20.37 -22.62 -10.70
C LYS A 204 21.30 -23.25 -11.75
N TYR A 205 21.10 -22.89 -13.02
CA TYR A 205 21.88 -23.43 -14.13
C TYR A 205 22.98 -22.48 -14.56
N ALA A 206 22.66 -21.20 -14.72
CA ALA A 206 23.65 -20.22 -15.13
C ALA A 206 23.42 -18.84 -14.53
N ALA A 207 24.52 -18.17 -14.21
CA ALA A 207 24.55 -16.81 -13.70
C ALA A 207 25.66 -16.00 -14.37
N VAL A 208 25.34 -14.77 -14.79
CA VAL A 208 26.31 -13.82 -15.36
C VAL A 208 26.23 -12.51 -14.60
N GLY A 209 27.34 -12.07 -14.01
CA GLY A 209 27.32 -10.85 -13.22
C GLY A 209 28.66 -10.38 -12.71
N ASP A 210 28.64 -9.43 -11.78
CA ASP A 210 29.85 -9.06 -11.04
C ASP A 210 30.19 -10.15 -10.00
N HIS A 211 29.18 -10.51 -9.21
CA HIS A 211 29.17 -11.67 -8.31
C HIS A 211 28.17 -12.70 -8.82
N ALA A 212 28.65 -13.82 -9.33
CA ALA A 212 27.84 -14.88 -9.93
C ALA A 212 27.94 -16.17 -9.13
N HIS A 213 26.80 -16.75 -8.76
CA HIS A 213 26.69 -18.06 -8.11
C HIS A 213 25.74 -18.94 -8.91
N ALA A 214 26.24 -20.03 -9.49
CA ALA A 214 25.42 -20.98 -10.25
C ALA A 214 26.13 -22.32 -10.48
N MET A 215 25.50 -23.21 -11.25
CA MET A 215 26.22 -24.35 -11.82
C MET A 215 27.26 -23.90 -12.86
N ILE A 216 26.87 -22.95 -13.73
CA ILE A 216 27.74 -22.26 -14.68
C ILE A 216 27.76 -20.77 -14.30
N ALA A 217 28.85 -20.33 -13.67
CA ALA A 217 28.98 -18.97 -13.15
C ALA A 217 30.01 -18.17 -13.96
N ILE A 218 29.63 -16.98 -14.39
CA ILE A 218 30.50 -16.04 -15.10
C ILE A 218 30.47 -14.72 -14.33
N GLY A 219 31.55 -14.42 -13.63
CA GLY A 219 31.70 -13.29 -12.73
C GLY A 219 32.71 -12.27 -13.23
N GLN A 220 32.61 -11.00 -12.84
CA GLN A 220 33.70 -10.04 -13.03
C GLN A 220 34.63 -10.01 -11.82
N THR A 221 34.08 -10.11 -10.61
CA THR A 221 34.84 -10.15 -9.35
C THR A 221 34.80 -11.53 -8.71
N VAL A 222 33.62 -12.17 -8.67
CA VAL A 222 33.42 -13.50 -8.06
C VAL A 222 32.61 -14.39 -8.98
N ALA A 223 33.10 -15.61 -9.23
CA ALA A 223 32.39 -16.65 -9.96
C ALA A 223 32.43 -17.97 -9.18
N ASP A 224 31.30 -18.35 -8.60
CA ASP A 224 31.13 -19.58 -7.83
C ASP A 224 30.27 -20.56 -8.64
N GLY A 225 30.97 -21.38 -9.42
CA GLY A 225 30.41 -22.33 -10.38
C GLY A 225 30.64 -23.76 -9.92
N SER A 226 29.59 -24.57 -9.76
CA SER A 226 29.78 -25.99 -9.37
C SER A 226 30.33 -26.87 -10.50
N VAL A 227 30.08 -26.49 -11.75
CA VAL A 227 30.56 -27.20 -12.96
C VAL A 227 31.53 -26.35 -13.75
N TYR A 228 31.24 -25.05 -13.88
CA TYR A 228 32.08 -24.11 -14.61
C TYR A 228 32.07 -22.75 -13.93
N SER A 229 33.25 -22.18 -13.69
CA SER A 229 33.43 -20.82 -13.22
C SER A 229 34.43 -20.08 -14.10
N HIS A 230 34.12 -18.83 -14.44
CA HIS A 230 35.02 -17.94 -15.18
C HIS A 230 34.97 -16.53 -14.61
N ILE A 231 36.13 -15.92 -14.45
CA ILE A 231 36.28 -14.54 -13.99
C ILE A 231 36.77 -13.67 -15.16
N GLY A 232 36.07 -12.57 -15.40
CA GLY A 232 36.33 -11.62 -16.50
C GLY A 232 35.46 -11.89 -17.72
N ASP A 233 35.73 -11.15 -18.80
CA ASP A 233 34.90 -11.19 -20.00
C ASP A 233 34.95 -12.54 -20.72
N VAL A 234 33.81 -12.94 -21.27
CA VAL A 234 33.71 -14.12 -22.13
C VAL A 234 34.25 -13.78 -23.50
N THR A 235 35.40 -14.36 -23.85
CA THR A 235 35.97 -14.23 -25.18
C THR A 235 35.38 -15.27 -26.14
N THR A 236 35.49 -15.00 -27.45
CA THR A 236 35.09 -15.94 -28.52
C THR A 236 35.76 -17.31 -28.40
N ALA A 237 36.90 -17.42 -27.72
CA ALA A 237 37.59 -18.68 -27.45
C ALA A 237 36.93 -19.53 -26.34
N ASN A 238 36.30 -18.88 -25.35
CA ASN A 238 35.70 -19.56 -24.20
C ASN A 238 34.21 -19.87 -24.42
N MET A 239 33.54 -19.11 -25.30
CA MET A 239 32.11 -19.25 -25.56
C MET A 239 31.69 -20.66 -26.01
N PRO A 240 32.43 -21.38 -26.88
CA PRO A 240 32.08 -22.76 -27.25
C PRO A 240 32.02 -23.71 -26.04
N LYS A 241 32.92 -23.55 -25.07
CA LYS A 241 32.92 -24.36 -23.84
C LYS A 241 31.72 -24.05 -22.95
N VAL A 242 31.35 -22.76 -22.81
CA VAL A 242 30.16 -22.35 -22.05
C VAL A 242 28.89 -22.95 -22.66
N VAL A 243 28.79 -22.91 -23.98
CA VAL A 243 27.68 -23.51 -24.74
C VAL A 243 27.62 -25.02 -24.55
N GLU A 244 28.74 -25.72 -24.62
CA GLU A 244 28.84 -27.16 -24.39
C GLU A 244 28.34 -27.55 -22.98
N TRP A 245 28.78 -26.83 -21.94
CA TRP A 245 28.34 -27.08 -20.57
C TRP A 245 26.84 -26.81 -20.37
N LEU A 246 26.31 -25.75 -20.99
CA LEU A 246 24.87 -25.46 -21.00
C LEU A 246 24.08 -26.60 -21.67
N ASP A 247 24.56 -27.10 -22.80
CA ASP A 247 23.90 -28.16 -23.56
C ASP A 247 23.92 -29.51 -22.82
N GLY A 248 25.00 -29.81 -22.09
CA GLY A 248 25.15 -31.05 -21.33
C GLY A 248 24.36 -31.11 -20.02
N ASN A 249 24.04 -29.96 -19.40
CA ASN A 249 23.50 -29.93 -18.03
C ASN A 249 22.10 -29.30 -17.90
N VAL A 250 21.64 -28.53 -18.89
CA VAL A 250 20.30 -27.95 -18.87
C VAL A 250 19.28 -28.97 -19.41
N PRO A 251 18.18 -29.27 -18.69
CA PRO A 251 17.14 -30.16 -19.18
C PRO A 251 16.52 -29.72 -20.51
N SER A 252 16.16 -30.68 -21.36
CA SER A 252 15.62 -30.41 -22.72
C SER A 252 14.36 -29.54 -22.72
N TRP A 253 13.50 -29.64 -21.70
CA TRP A 253 12.28 -28.82 -21.58
C TRP A 253 12.57 -27.33 -21.34
N LEU A 254 13.80 -26.98 -20.92
CA LEU A 254 14.32 -25.61 -20.81
C LEU A 254 15.17 -25.18 -22.01
N GLY A 255 15.14 -25.93 -23.11
CA GLY A 255 15.89 -25.61 -24.33
C GLY A 255 15.63 -24.19 -24.84
N TRP A 256 14.38 -23.74 -24.78
CA TRP A 256 14.01 -22.37 -25.16
C TRP A 256 14.69 -21.30 -24.29
N ALA A 257 14.79 -21.50 -22.97
CA ALA A 257 15.40 -20.56 -22.04
C ALA A 257 16.92 -20.53 -22.20
N LYS A 258 17.50 -21.71 -22.45
CA LYS A 258 18.92 -21.88 -22.75
C LYS A 258 19.33 -21.10 -24.00
N GLU A 259 18.57 -21.18 -25.08
CA GLU A 259 18.89 -20.44 -26.32
C GLU A 259 18.80 -18.92 -26.13
N ILE A 260 17.82 -18.43 -25.37
CA ILE A 260 17.73 -17.01 -24.99
C ILE A 260 18.98 -16.58 -24.22
N PHE A 261 19.42 -17.38 -23.26
CA PHE A 261 20.59 -17.08 -22.46
C PHE A 261 21.89 -17.13 -23.28
N LYS A 262 22.04 -18.09 -24.19
CA LYS A 262 23.17 -18.12 -25.14
C LYS A 262 23.23 -16.86 -25.98
N SER A 263 22.10 -16.40 -26.53
CA SER A 263 22.02 -15.17 -27.32
C SER A 263 22.37 -13.91 -26.53
N TYR A 264 22.23 -13.93 -25.21
CA TYR A 264 22.59 -12.80 -24.35
C TYR A 264 24.08 -12.72 -24.04
N ILE A 265 24.79 -13.85 -24.06
CA ILE A 265 26.23 -13.94 -23.72
C ILE A 265 27.13 -13.84 -24.95
N GLN A 266 26.60 -14.06 -26.16
CA GLN A 266 27.30 -13.86 -27.43
C GLN A 266 27.51 -12.38 -27.73
#